data_AF-A0A258PZ54-F1
#
_entry.id   AF-A0A258PZ54-F1
#
_cell.length_a   1.000
_cell.length_b   1.000
_cell.length_c   1.000
_cell.angle_alpha   90.00
_cell.angle_beta   90.00
_cell.angle_gamma   90.00
#
_symmetry.space_group_name_H-M   'P 1'
#
loop_
_entity.id
_entity.type
_entity.pdbx_description
1 polymer ?
#
loop_
_entity_poly.entity_id
_entity_poly.type
_entity_poly.pdbx_seq_one_letter_code
_entity_poly.pdbx_strand_id
1 'polypeptide(L)'
;TVRWTWRIKCSMHLESELMSALRERSETEAINVFARNLKDLLLAAPAGPKVTIGLDPGMRTGVKVAVVDATGKVVDTDVIYPHQPKNDWNGSLHTLAKLAEKHQATLISIGNGTASRETDKLAQDLIKAKPELKLTKIVVSEAG
;
A
#
# COMPACT_ATOMS: atom_id res chain seq x y z
N THR A 1 11.25 -29.97 50.71
CA THR A 1 11.78 -28.67 51.16
C THR A 1 11.16 -27.55 50.35
N VAL A 2 11.00 -26.36 50.94
CA VAL A 2 10.38 -25.16 50.32
C VAL A 2 10.92 -24.85 48.91
N ARG A 3 12.23 -25.06 48.69
CA ARG A 3 12.91 -24.88 47.40
C ARG A 3 12.32 -25.72 46.26
N TRP A 4 11.86 -26.94 46.55
CA TRP A 4 11.33 -27.85 45.53
C TRP A 4 9.91 -27.43 45.10
N THR A 5 9.07 -27.06 46.07
CA THR A 5 7.73 -26.49 45.82
C THR A 5 7.81 -25.21 44.99
N TRP A 6 8.76 -24.32 45.32
CA TRP A 6 8.99 -23.10 44.54
C TRP A 6 9.33 -23.41 43.09
N ARG A 7 10.36 -24.23 42.83
CA ARG A 7 10.86 -24.49 41.47
C ARG A 7 9.91 -25.30 40.58
N ILE A 8 9.10 -26.18 41.17
CA ILE A 8 8.34 -27.18 40.39
C ILE A 8 6.85 -26.85 40.33
N LYS A 9 6.31 -26.09 41.30
CA LYS A 9 4.89 -25.75 41.33
C LYS A 9 4.67 -24.25 41.24
N CYS A 10 5.16 -23.49 42.22
CA CYS A 10 4.82 -22.08 42.32
C CYS A 10 5.41 -21.24 41.17
N SER A 11 6.71 -21.40 40.85
CA SER A 11 7.36 -20.57 39.85
C SER A 11 6.77 -20.78 38.46
N MET A 12 6.52 -22.03 38.04
CA MET A 12 5.93 -22.33 36.73
C MET A 12 4.49 -21.82 36.62
N HIS A 13 3.70 -21.96 37.69
CA HIS A 13 2.33 -21.45 37.70
C HIS A 13 2.30 -19.92 37.62
N LEU A 14 3.10 -19.23 38.45
CA LEU A 14 3.20 -17.77 38.44
C LEU A 14 3.74 -17.25 37.10
N GLU A 15 4.74 -17.91 36.51
CA GLU A 15 5.27 -17.55 35.20
C GLU A 15 4.19 -17.65 34.12
N SER A 16 3.43 -18.74 34.10
CA SER A 16 2.33 -18.91 33.14
C SER A 16 1.26 -17.83 33.32
N GLU A 17 0.86 -17.51 34.54
CA GLU A 17 -0.14 -16.47 34.82
C GLU A 17 0.36 -15.09 34.40
N LEU A 18 1.61 -14.74 34.75
CA LEU A 18 2.23 -13.47 34.39
C LEU A 18 2.37 -13.32 32.87
N MET A 19 2.82 -14.37 32.18
CA MET A 19 2.99 -14.34 30.73
C MET A 19 1.64 -14.27 30.00
N SER A 20 0.62 -14.99 30.47
CA SER A 20 -0.74 -14.88 29.93
C SER A 20 -1.32 -13.48 30.12
N ALA A 21 -1.21 -12.90 31.32
CA ALA A 21 -1.70 -11.55 31.60
C ALA A 21 -0.95 -10.47 30.80
N LEU A 22 0.37 -10.62 30.65
CA LEU A 22 1.18 -9.72 29.81
C LEU A 22 0.78 -9.82 28.34
N ARG A 23 0.56 -11.04 27.85
CA ARG A 23 0.13 -11.31 26.48
C ARG A 23 -1.24 -10.69 26.21
N GLU A 24 -2.23 -10.93 27.07
CA GLU A 24 -3.57 -10.39 26.91
C GLU A 24 -3.57 -8.85 26.86
N ARG A 25 -2.81 -8.20 27.74
CA ARG A 25 -2.63 -6.74 27.72
C ARG A 25 -1.97 -6.24 26.44
N SER A 26 -0.94 -6.95 25.97
CA SER A 26 -0.20 -6.59 24.77
C SER A 26 -1.04 -6.76 23.50
N GLU A 27 -1.80 -7.86 23.40
CA GLU A 27 -2.72 -8.12 22.30
C GLU A 27 -3.85 -7.09 22.28
N THR A 28 -4.42 -6.75 23.44
CA THR A 28 -5.46 -5.71 23.55
C THR A 28 -4.97 -4.37 23.02
N GLU A 29 -3.77 -3.93 23.40
CA GLU A 29 -3.25 -2.66 22.89
C GLU A 29 -2.92 -2.73 21.39
N ALA A 30 -2.36 -3.84 20.91
CA ALA A 30 -2.11 -4.04 19.48
C ALA A 30 -3.42 -3.95 18.67
N ILE A 31 -4.50 -4.60 19.13
CA ILE A 31 -5.83 -4.53 18.51
C ILE A 31 -6.34 -3.08 18.50
N ASN A 32 -6.19 -2.34 19.60
CA ASN A 32 -6.60 -0.93 19.66
C ASN A 32 -5.85 -0.06 18.64
N VAL A 33 -4.54 -0.30 18.43
CA VAL A 33 -3.77 0.36 17.38
C VAL A 33 -4.29 0.00 15.99
N PHE A 34 -4.51 -1.28 15.70
CA PHE A 34 -5.05 -1.71 14.40
C PHE A 34 -6.44 -1.15 14.12
N ALA A 35 -7.33 -1.14 15.12
CA ALA A 35 -8.68 -0.59 15.00
C ALA A 35 -8.66 0.92 14.71
N ARG A 36 -7.76 1.67 15.34
CA ARG A 36 -7.55 3.10 15.05
C ARG A 36 -7.08 3.32 13.62
N ASN A 37 -6.04 2.58 13.19
CA ASN A 37 -5.53 2.69 11.82
C ASN A 37 -6.59 2.34 10.76
N LEU A 38 -7.39 1.29 10.99
CA LEU A 38 -8.48 0.91 10.10
C LEU A 38 -9.55 2.00 10.02
N LYS A 39 -9.92 2.60 11.15
CA LYS A 39 -10.88 3.70 11.20
C LYS A 39 -10.40 4.89 10.37
N ASP A 40 -9.12 5.27 10.50
CA ASP A 40 -8.55 6.39 9.76
C ASP A 40 -8.53 6.13 8.25
N LEU A 41 -8.27 4.88 7.82
CA LEU A 41 -8.34 4.48 6.42
C LEU A 41 -9.78 4.56 5.86
N LEU A 42 -10.77 4.07 6.62
CA LEU A 42 -12.17 4.08 6.18
C LEU A 42 -12.79 5.48 6.12
N LEU A 43 -12.28 6.41 6.93
CA LEU A 43 -12.75 7.79 6.99
C LEU A 43 -11.91 8.76 6.14
N ALA A 44 -10.94 8.25 5.38
CA ALA A 44 -10.16 9.07 4.46
C ALA A 44 -11.07 9.76 3.44
N ALA A 45 -10.81 11.04 3.17
CA ALA A 45 -11.62 11.82 2.26
C ALA A 45 -11.59 11.20 0.85
N PRO A 46 -12.75 10.95 0.22
CA PRO A 46 -12.79 10.40 -1.12
C PRO A 46 -12.24 11.42 -2.13
N ALA A 47 -11.43 10.97 -3.09
CA ALA A 47 -10.89 11.83 -4.15
C ALA A 47 -11.97 12.34 -5.14
N GLY A 48 -13.19 11.80 -5.04
CA GLY A 48 -14.33 12.09 -5.90
C GLY A 48 -14.35 11.27 -7.18
N PRO A 49 -15.32 11.52 -8.07
CA PRO A 49 -15.50 10.79 -9.33
C PRO A 49 -14.45 11.25 -10.36
N LYS A 50 -13.23 10.72 -10.24
CA LYS A 50 -12.10 11.03 -11.13
C LYS A 50 -11.61 9.76 -11.82
N VAL A 51 -11.35 9.88 -13.12
CA VAL A 51 -10.64 8.82 -13.85
C VAL A 51 -9.23 8.68 -13.28
N THR A 52 -8.92 7.47 -12.83
CA THR A 52 -7.74 7.19 -12.00
C THR A 52 -6.92 6.05 -12.58
N ILE A 53 -5.61 6.23 -12.63
CA ILE A 53 -4.65 5.15 -12.89
C ILE A 53 -4.15 4.62 -11.55
N GLY A 54 -4.49 3.37 -11.23
CA GLY A 54 -3.94 2.61 -10.13
C GLY A 54 -2.62 1.96 -10.49
N LEU A 55 -1.60 2.20 -9.68
CA LEU A 55 -0.29 1.58 -9.75
C LEU A 55 -0.07 0.75 -8.48
N ASP A 56 0.05 -0.56 -8.66
CA ASP A 56 0.46 -1.52 -7.64
C ASP A 56 1.94 -1.84 -7.86
N PRO A 57 2.85 -1.23 -7.05
CA PRO A 57 4.29 -1.30 -7.23
C PRO A 57 4.86 -2.72 -7.11
N GLY A 58 5.86 -3.00 -7.93
CA GLY A 58 6.60 -4.26 -7.86
C GLY A 58 7.92 -4.17 -8.60
N MET A 59 8.92 -4.91 -8.10
CA MET A 59 10.24 -5.01 -8.73
C MET A 59 10.20 -6.07 -9.84
N ARG A 60 10.53 -7.32 -9.50
CA ARG A 60 10.66 -8.44 -10.44
C ARG A 60 9.37 -8.75 -11.20
N THR A 61 8.21 -8.60 -10.57
CA THR A 61 6.90 -8.86 -11.19
C THR A 61 6.37 -7.67 -12.00
N GLY A 62 7.09 -6.55 -12.02
CA GLY A 62 6.63 -5.30 -12.60
C GLY A 62 5.61 -4.57 -11.72
N VAL A 63 5.28 -3.35 -12.15
CA VAL A 63 4.22 -2.53 -11.58
C VAL A 63 2.94 -2.84 -12.36
N LYS A 64 1.90 -3.27 -11.65
CA LYS A 64 0.60 -3.55 -12.26
C LYS A 64 -0.17 -2.25 -12.38
N VAL A 65 -0.80 -2.06 -13.53
CA VAL A 65 -1.52 -0.85 -13.89
C VAL A 65 -2.97 -1.20 -14.11
N ALA A 66 -3.88 -0.43 -13.50
CA ALA A 66 -5.30 -0.50 -13.77
C ALA A 66 -5.85 0.91 -13.98
N VAL A 67 -6.68 1.10 -15.00
CA VAL A 67 -7.36 2.37 -15.24
C VAL A 67 -8.83 2.19 -14.87
N VAL A 68 -9.32 3.05 -13.99
CA VAL A 68 -10.73 3.10 -13.60
C VAL A 68 -11.35 4.43 -14.03
N ASP A 69 -12.56 4.37 -14.57
CA ASP A 69 -13.31 5.57 -14.92
C ASP A 69 -13.92 6.26 -13.69
N ALA A 70 -14.63 7.38 -13.90
CA ALA A 70 -15.27 8.14 -12.83
C ALA A 70 -16.35 7.37 -12.06
N THR A 71 -16.84 6.24 -12.60
CA THR A 71 -17.82 5.35 -11.95
C THR A 71 -17.16 4.24 -11.13
N GLY A 72 -15.84 4.09 -11.23
CA GLY A 72 -15.07 3.00 -10.62
C GLY A 72 -15.00 1.75 -11.50
N LYS A 73 -15.50 1.79 -12.74
CA LYS A 73 -15.39 0.66 -13.67
C LYS A 73 -13.97 0.57 -14.19
N VAL A 74 -13.42 -0.64 -14.22
CA VAL A 74 -12.13 -0.93 -14.88
C VAL A 74 -12.30 -0.81 -16.39
N VAL A 75 -11.50 0.05 -17.01
CA VAL A 75 -11.52 0.32 -18.45
C VAL A 75 -10.25 -0.11 -19.17
N ASP A 76 -9.15 -0.32 -18.44
CA ASP A 76 -7.89 -0.82 -19.00
C ASP A 76 -6.99 -1.42 -17.92
N THR A 77 -6.08 -2.31 -18.33
CA THR A 77 -5.07 -2.91 -17.44
C THR A 77 -3.78 -3.16 -18.19
N ASP A 78 -2.63 -3.03 -17.53
CA ASP A 78 -1.33 -3.35 -18.11
C ASP A 78 -0.32 -3.76 -17.01
N VAL A 79 0.85 -4.25 -17.42
CA VAL A 79 1.99 -4.49 -16.54
C VAL A 79 3.23 -3.84 -17.14
N ILE A 80 3.79 -2.88 -16.43
CA ILE A 80 5.01 -2.16 -16.83
C ILE A 80 6.20 -2.62 -15.98
N TYR A 81 7.41 -2.46 -16.50
CA TYR A 81 8.63 -2.94 -15.84
C TYR A 81 9.69 -1.85 -15.71
N PRO A 82 9.38 -0.74 -15.00
CA PRO A 82 10.28 0.40 -14.86
C PRO A 82 11.52 0.08 -14.01
N HIS A 83 11.42 -0.91 -13.12
CA HIS A 83 12.42 -1.24 -12.11
C HIS A 83 13.24 -2.48 -12.49
N GLN A 84 14.21 -2.83 -11.65
CA GLN A 84 14.98 -4.06 -11.83
C GLN A 84 14.07 -5.30 -11.86
N PRO A 85 14.37 -6.29 -12.72
CA PRO A 85 15.60 -6.42 -13.53
C PRO A 85 15.55 -5.75 -14.91
N LYS A 86 14.36 -5.39 -15.40
CA LYS A 86 14.20 -4.92 -16.79
C LYS A 86 14.60 -3.45 -16.98
N ASN A 87 14.44 -2.61 -15.95
CA ASN A 87 14.81 -1.20 -15.93
C ASN A 87 14.26 -0.40 -17.13
N ASP A 88 13.06 -0.74 -17.60
CA ASP A 88 12.42 -0.11 -18.76
C ASP A 88 11.64 1.15 -18.34
N TRP A 89 12.38 2.16 -17.88
CA TRP A 89 11.81 3.41 -17.37
C TRP A 89 11.04 4.17 -18.45
N ASN A 90 11.67 4.37 -19.62
CA ASN A 90 11.11 5.17 -20.70
C ASN A 90 9.92 4.48 -21.38
N GLY A 91 9.98 3.16 -21.58
CA GLY A 91 8.84 2.40 -22.10
C GLY A 91 7.66 2.46 -21.14
N SER A 92 7.92 2.35 -19.84
CA SER A 92 6.90 2.49 -18.80
C SER A 92 6.25 3.88 -18.79
N LEU A 93 7.04 4.96 -18.89
CA LEU A 93 6.53 6.33 -19.01
C LEU A 93 5.67 6.51 -20.26
N HIS A 94 6.10 5.96 -21.40
CA HIS A 94 5.34 6.05 -22.65
C HIS A 94 3.99 5.33 -22.55
N THR A 95 3.98 4.11 -22.00
CA THR A 95 2.75 3.35 -21.76
C THR A 95 1.79 4.11 -20.84
N LEU A 96 2.28 4.63 -19.72
CA LEU A 96 1.46 5.39 -18.78
C LEU A 96 0.90 6.68 -19.40
N ALA A 97 1.71 7.41 -20.17
CA ALA A 97 1.25 8.60 -20.88
C ALA A 97 0.12 8.28 -21.87
N LYS A 98 0.27 7.19 -22.64
CA LYS A 98 -0.76 6.75 -23.59
C LYS A 98 -2.06 6.35 -22.89
N LEU A 99 -1.97 5.66 -21.76
CA LEU A 99 -3.15 5.31 -20.95
C LEU A 99 -3.83 6.56 -20.37
N ALA A 100 -3.04 7.50 -19.85
CA ALA A 100 -3.56 8.75 -19.31
C ALA A 100 -4.25 9.60 -20.38
N GLU A 101 -3.66 9.72 -21.57
CA GLU A 101 -4.23 10.43 -22.72
C GLU A 101 -5.52 9.74 -23.22
N LYS A 102 -5.47 8.42 -23.42
CA LYS A 102 -6.60 7.62 -23.94
C LYS A 102 -7.86 7.74 -23.08
N HIS A 103 -7.70 7.69 -21.76
CA HIS A 103 -8.81 7.67 -20.82
C HIS A 103 -9.08 9.01 -20.15
N GLN A 104 -8.30 10.05 -20.48
CA GLN A 104 -8.36 11.37 -19.84
C GLN A 104 -8.21 11.27 -18.31
N ALA A 105 -7.24 10.47 -17.87
CA ALA A 105 -6.97 10.29 -16.44
C ALA A 105 -6.49 11.60 -15.81
N THR A 106 -6.93 11.85 -14.58
CA THR A 106 -6.55 13.06 -13.82
C THR A 106 -5.85 12.73 -12.50
N LEU A 107 -5.96 11.47 -12.04
CA LEU A 107 -5.38 10.99 -10.80
C LEU A 107 -4.51 9.75 -11.06
N ILE A 108 -3.39 9.66 -10.35
CA ILE A 108 -2.54 8.47 -10.25
C ILE A 108 -2.53 8.06 -8.78
N SER A 109 -3.07 6.89 -8.46
CA SER A 109 -2.99 6.30 -7.12
C SER A 109 -1.88 5.27 -7.08
N ILE A 110 -0.91 5.45 -6.19
CA ILE A 110 0.26 4.58 -6.04
C ILE A 110 0.15 3.86 -4.71
N GLY A 111 0.19 2.54 -4.72
CA GLY A 111 0.24 1.79 -3.48
C GLY A 111 1.52 2.05 -2.69
N ASN A 112 1.45 1.94 -1.35
CA ASN A 112 2.56 2.20 -0.44
C ASN A 112 3.43 0.97 -0.12
N GLY A 113 3.36 -0.07 -0.95
CA GLY A 113 4.07 -1.32 -0.79
C GLY A 113 5.52 -1.30 -1.29
N THR A 114 6.00 -2.47 -1.71
CA THR A 114 7.39 -2.65 -2.15
C THR A 114 7.65 -1.93 -3.47
N ALA A 115 8.73 -1.15 -3.55
CA ALA A 115 9.07 -0.29 -4.69
C ALA A 115 8.12 0.91 -4.93
N SER A 116 7.34 1.28 -3.92
CA SER A 116 6.46 2.46 -3.97
C SER A 116 7.22 3.77 -4.16
N ARG A 117 8.43 3.92 -3.57
CA ARG A 117 9.25 5.14 -3.70
C ARG A 117 9.74 5.36 -5.14
N GLU A 118 10.18 4.29 -5.79
CA GLU A 118 10.63 4.29 -7.18
C GLU A 118 9.46 4.52 -8.13
N THR A 119 8.30 3.94 -7.83
CA THR A 119 7.06 4.13 -8.61
C THR A 119 6.51 5.55 -8.43
N ASP A 120 6.63 6.13 -7.25
CA ASP A 120 6.28 7.53 -7.00
C ASP A 120 7.16 8.51 -7.80
N LYS A 121 8.46 8.20 -7.91
CA LYS A 121 9.37 8.93 -8.80
C LYS A 121 8.95 8.80 -10.27
N LEU A 122 8.57 7.61 -10.73
CA LEU A 122 8.08 7.38 -12.09
C LEU A 122 6.84 8.24 -12.38
N ALA A 123 5.87 8.25 -11.47
CA ALA A 123 4.67 9.08 -11.60
C ALA A 123 5.00 10.58 -11.60
N GLN A 124 5.96 11.02 -10.78
CA GLN A 124 6.42 12.40 -10.77
C GLN A 124 7.08 12.80 -12.09
N ASP A 125 7.91 11.93 -12.67
CA ASP A 125 8.56 12.18 -13.94
C ASP A 125 7.55 12.21 -15.10
N LEU A 126 6.51 11.38 -15.05
CA LEU A 126 5.37 11.45 -15.99
C LEU A 126 4.66 12.80 -15.90
N ILE A 127 4.32 13.26 -14.69
CA ILE A 127 3.65 14.56 -14.49
C ILE A 127 4.49 15.71 -15.05
N LYS A 128 5.82 15.67 -14.86
CA LYS A 128 6.74 16.68 -15.41
C LYS A 128 6.85 16.62 -16.92
N ALA A 129 6.85 15.43 -17.50
CA ALA A 129 6.96 15.23 -18.94
C ALA A 129 5.67 15.60 -19.69
N LYS A 130 4.51 15.53 -19.02
CA LYS A 130 3.18 15.73 -19.59
C LYS A 130 2.32 16.72 -18.78
N PRO A 131 2.75 17.98 -18.62
CA PRO A 131 2.04 18.97 -17.81
C PRO A 131 0.62 19.27 -18.34
N GLU A 132 0.37 19.06 -19.64
CA GLU A 132 -0.92 19.25 -20.30
C GLU A 132 -2.01 18.30 -19.75
N LEU A 133 -1.63 17.14 -19.22
CA LEU A 133 -2.56 16.15 -18.67
C LEU A 133 -3.08 16.51 -17.27
N LYS A 134 -2.46 17.48 -16.59
CA LYS A 134 -2.84 17.94 -15.24
C LYS A 134 -3.00 16.80 -14.23
N LEU A 135 -2.17 15.77 -14.37
CA LEU A 135 -2.17 14.60 -13.51
C LEU A 135 -1.76 14.97 -12.07
N THR A 136 -2.49 14.43 -11.10
CA THR A 136 -2.15 14.51 -9.68
C THR A 136 -1.81 13.12 -9.17
N LYS A 137 -0.68 12.96 -8.46
CA LYS A 137 -0.33 11.69 -7.81
C LYS A 137 -0.73 11.69 -6.34
N ILE A 138 -1.16 10.53 -5.84
CA ILE A 138 -1.43 10.27 -4.43
C ILE A 138 -0.90 8.89 -4.06
N VAL A 139 -0.32 8.77 -2.87
CA VAL A 139 0.07 7.47 -2.30
C VAL A 139 -1.06 6.96 -1.43
N VAL A 140 -1.46 5.71 -1.64
CA VAL A 140 -2.56 5.04 -0.94
C VAL A 140 -2.06 3.80 -0.20
N SER A 141 -2.77 3.43 0.85
CA SER A 141 -2.47 2.19 1.58
C SER A 141 -2.83 0.98 0.73
N GLU A 142 -1.90 0.03 0.60
CA GLU A 142 -2.16 -1.31 0.03
C GLU A 142 -2.65 -2.31 1.08
N ALA A 143 -2.81 -1.87 2.34
CA ALA A 143 -3.38 -2.73 3.38
C ALA A 143 -4.83 -3.05 3.03
N GLY A 144 -5.05 -4.28 2.56
CA GLY A 144 -6.34 -4.90 2.24
C GLY A 144 -6.38 -6.34 2.70
#